data_AF-A0A1G9HLU4-F1
#
_entry.id   AF-A0A1G9HLU4-F1
#
_cell.length_a   1.000
_cell.length_b   1.000
_cell.length_c   1.000
_cell.angle_alpha   90.00
_cell.angle_beta   90.00
_cell.angle_gamma   90.00
#
_symmetry.space_group_name_H-M   'P 1'
#
loop_
_entity.id
_entity.type
_entity.pdbx_description
1 polymer ?
#
loop_
_entity_poly.entity_id
_entity_poly.type
_entity_poly.pdbx_seq_one_letter_code
_entity_poly.pdbx_strand_id
1 'polypeptide(L)'
;MTGRGGAPGAHRAQVLTAELVDDSDLILVAAYGHRAAVAQLRPMARQKTFTLKEASAFIRSVVAAGVPSPQGGPGAVEKAVGSIVRQMNDMRGAGKLVAPKPSFAIFPRRHSDFTAHAEIADGHWGNERAHRKTLEEVALASQAIGSSLAGLLGVPH
;
A
#
# COMPACT_ATOMS: atom_id res chain seq x y z
N MET A 1 14.02 18.69 13.37
CA MET A 1 13.30 17.64 12.59
C MET A 1 13.73 16.29 13.14
N THR A 2 12.89 15.66 13.96
CA THR A 2 13.16 14.35 14.55
C THR A 2 12.79 13.27 13.53
N GLY A 3 13.79 12.49 13.09
CA GLY A 3 13.52 11.30 12.29
C GLY A 3 12.69 10.32 13.11
N ARG A 4 11.52 9.93 12.61
CA ARG A 4 10.75 8.80 13.15
C ARG A 4 11.46 7.50 12.76
N GLY A 5 12.62 7.25 13.37
CA GLY A 5 13.23 5.94 13.38
C GLY A 5 12.45 5.07 14.35
N GLY A 6 11.68 4.10 13.86
CA GLY A 6 11.11 3.06 14.71
C GLY A 6 12.23 2.41 15.53
N ALA A 7 11.95 2.03 16.78
CA ALA A 7 12.94 1.42 17.65
C ALA A 7 13.54 0.17 16.95
N PRO A 8 14.84 0.17 16.63
CA PRO A 8 15.45 -0.87 15.77
C PRO A 8 15.40 -2.28 16.38
N GLY A 9 15.13 -2.39 17.69
CA GLY A 9 15.07 -3.67 18.41
C GLY A 9 13.76 -4.45 18.29
N ALA A 10 12.69 -3.87 17.76
CA ALA A 10 11.38 -4.56 17.65
C ALA A 10 11.19 -5.30 16.31
N HIS A 11 11.98 -4.97 15.29
CA HIS A 11 11.83 -5.57 13.97
C HIS A 11 12.62 -6.88 13.88
N ARG A 12 11.93 -7.99 13.62
CA ARG A 12 12.53 -9.28 13.33
C ARG A 12 12.16 -9.72 11.92
N ALA A 13 13.16 -9.98 11.09
CA ALA A 13 12.92 -10.59 9.79
C ALA A 13 12.27 -11.97 9.99
N GLN A 14 11.19 -12.23 9.26
CA GLN A 14 10.51 -13.52 9.23
C GLN A 14 10.18 -13.88 7.78
N VAL A 15 10.17 -15.18 7.50
CA VAL A 15 9.79 -15.69 6.19
C VAL A 15 8.27 -15.56 6.03
N LEU A 16 7.83 -15.09 4.87
CA LEU A 16 6.41 -15.05 4.53
C LEU A 16 5.91 -16.49 4.29
N THR A 17 4.93 -16.92 5.08
CA THR A 17 4.27 -18.22 4.93
C THR A 17 2.86 -18.06 4.39
N ALA A 18 2.25 -19.17 3.97
CA ALA A 18 0.91 -19.12 3.44
C ALA A 18 -0.14 -18.87 4.54
N GLU A 19 0.12 -19.32 5.76
CA GLU A 19 -0.72 -19.06 6.94
C GLU A 19 -0.76 -17.57 7.25
N LEU A 20 0.39 -16.88 7.25
CA LEU A 20 0.44 -15.42 7.42
C LEU A 20 -0.36 -14.67 6.35
N VAL A 21 -0.36 -15.19 5.12
CA VAL A 21 -1.14 -14.63 4.01
C VAL A 21 -2.63 -14.88 4.21
N ASP A 22 -3.02 -16.06 4.69
CA ASP A 22 -4.41 -16.43 4.93
C ASP A 22 -5.00 -15.60 6.09
N ASP A 23 -4.24 -15.42 7.17
CA ASP A 23 -4.62 -14.67 8.38
C ASP A 23 -4.69 -13.14 8.17
N SER A 24 -4.13 -12.61 7.09
CA SER A 24 -4.11 -11.17 6.81
C SER A 24 -5.36 -10.71 6.06
N ASP A 25 -6.05 -9.67 6.52
CA ASP A 25 -7.17 -9.06 5.77
C ASP A 25 -6.69 -8.08 4.68
N LEU A 26 -5.49 -7.50 4.85
CA LEU A 26 -4.84 -6.58 3.92
C LEU A 26 -3.33 -6.83 3.90
N ILE A 27 -2.77 -7.02 2.72
CA ILE A 27 -1.34 -7.23 2.50
C ILE A 27 -0.76 -6.06 1.72
N LEU A 28 0.23 -5.40 2.32
CA LEU A 28 0.94 -4.27 1.72
C LEU A 28 2.34 -4.70 1.33
N VAL A 29 2.68 -4.55 0.05
CA VAL A 29 4.00 -4.87 -0.48
C VAL A 29 4.74 -3.62 -0.96
N ALA A 30 6.07 -3.67 -0.95
CA ALA A 30 6.89 -2.57 -1.45
C ALA A 30 6.84 -2.46 -2.99
N ALA A 31 6.86 -3.59 -3.70
CA ALA A 31 6.98 -3.65 -5.17
C ALA A 31 6.08 -4.74 -5.78
N TYR A 32 5.86 -4.69 -7.08
CA TYR A 32 5.03 -5.65 -7.81
C TYR A 32 5.65 -7.05 -7.85
N GLY A 33 6.98 -7.16 -7.88
CA GLY A 33 7.67 -8.45 -7.77
C GLY A 33 7.28 -9.23 -6.50
N HIS A 34 7.08 -8.53 -5.38
CA HIS A 34 6.61 -9.14 -4.13
C HIS A 34 5.15 -9.59 -4.18
N ARG A 35 4.32 -8.93 -5.00
CA ARG A 35 2.95 -9.40 -5.25
C ARG A 35 2.93 -10.75 -5.95
N ALA A 36 3.84 -10.97 -6.91
CA ALA A 36 3.97 -12.27 -7.56
C ALA A 36 4.35 -13.37 -6.54
N ALA A 37 5.25 -13.07 -5.61
CA ALA A 37 5.62 -13.98 -4.53
C ALA A 37 4.42 -14.33 -3.62
N VAL A 38 3.60 -13.36 -3.25
CA VAL A 38 2.34 -13.62 -2.50
C VAL A 38 1.38 -14.50 -3.31
N ALA A 39 1.21 -14.21 -4.60
CA ALA A 39 0.30 -14.96 -5.47
C ALA A 39 0.76 -16.42 -5.69
N GLN A 40 2.06 -16.70 -5.64
CA GLN A 40 2.60 -18.06 -5.69
C GLN A 40 2.24 -18.87 -4.44
N LEU A 41 2.16 -18.24 -3.25
CA LEU A 41 1.72 -18.90 -2.02
C LEU A 41 0.20 -19.11 -2.00
N ARG A 42 -0.56 -18.07 -2.39
CA ARG A 42 -2.02 -18.06 -2.40
C ARG A 42 -2.56 -17.20 -3.55
N PRO A 43 -3.04 -17.81 -4.66
CA PRO A 43 -3.54 -17.06 -5.80
C PRO A 43 -4.71 -16.11 -5.48
N MET A 44 -5.58 -16.53 -4.56
CA MET A 44 -6.74 -15.73 -4.11
C MET A 44 -6.34 -14.49 -3.30
N ALA A 45 -5.14 -14.45 -2.71
CA ALA A 45 -4.66 -13.31 -1.94
C ALA A 45 -4.42 -12.05 -2.78
N ARG A 46 -4.41 -12.17 -4.12
CA ARG A 46 -4.28 -11.02 -5.04
C ARG A 46 -5.32 -9.93 -4.76
N GLN A 47 -6.54 -10.29 -4.39
CA GLN A 47 -7.63 -9.33 -4.12
C GLN A 47 -7.37 -8.46 -2.89
N LYS A 48 -6.58 -8.97 -1.94
CA LYS A 48 -6.19 -8.26 -0.70
C LYS A 48 -4.74 -7.77 -0.71
N THR A 49 -4.02 -7.87 -1.84
CA THR A 49 -2.61 -7.50 -1.96
C THR A 49 -2.43 -6.22 -2.78
N PHE A 50 -1.85 -5.19 -2.17
CA PHE A 50 -1.63 -3.88 -2.78
C PHE A 50 -0.19 -3.44 -2.58
N THR A 51 0.35 -2.66 -3.51
CA THR A 51 1.59 -1.96 -3.20
C THR A 51 1.26 -0.81 -2.25
N LEU A 52 2.24 -0.34 -1.47
CA LEU A 52 2.04 0.80 -0.58
C LEU A 52 1.52 2.05 -1.33
N LYS A 53 2.02 2.31 -2.55
CA LYS A 53 1.58 3.47 -3.35
C LYS A 53 0.15 3.30 -3.87
N GLU A 54 -0.20 2.12 -4.37
CA GLU A 54 -1.58 1.82 -4.79
C GLU A 54 -2.55 1.91 -3.62
N ALA A 55 -2.22 1.31 -2.48
CA ALA A 55 -3.08 1.34 -1.30
C ALA A 55 -3.33 2.78 -0.85
N SER A 56 -2.27 3.59 -0.81
CA SER A 56 -2.36 5.01 -0.47
C SER A 56 -3.27 5.78 -1.45
N ALA A 57 -3.19 5.48 -2.76
CA ALA A 57 -4.05 6.11 -3.76
C ALA A 57 -5.52 5.68 -3.61
N PHE A 58 -5.78 4.38 -3.50
CA PHE A 58 -7.14 3.86 -3.41
C PHE A 58 -7.83 4.27 -2.12
N ILE A 59 -7.15 4.19 -0.97
CA ILE A 59 -7.75 4.57 0.31
C ILE A 59 -8.16 6.05 0.31
N ARG A 60 -7.38 6.95 -0.29
CA ARG A 60 -7.79 8.35 -0.48
C ARG A 60 -9.06 8.48 -1.31
N SER A 61 -9.19 7.68 -2.37
CA SER A 61 -10.40 7.66 -3.19
C SER A 61 -11.62 7.09 -2.44
N VAL A 62 -11.43 6.06 -1.60
CA VAL A 62 -12.47 5.52 -0.71
C VAL A 62 -12.96 6.59 0.26
N VAL A 63 -12.03 7.29 0.94
CA VAL A 63 -12.37 8.38 1.86
C VAL A 63 -13.13 9.50 1.13
N ALA A 64 -12.66 9.92 -0.05
CA ALA A 64 -13.31 10.95 -0.83
C ALA A 64 -14.72 10.55 -1.32
N ALA A 65 -14.97 9.26 -1.53
CA ALA A 65 -16.27 8.73 -1.88
C ALA A 65 -17.26 8.68 -0.69
N GLY A 66 -16.81 9.00 0.53
CA GLY A 66 -17.68 9.12 1.70
C GLY A 66 -18.22 7.77 2.19
N VAL A 67 -17.37 6.74 2.23
CA VAL A 67 -17.80 5.43 2.75
C VAL A 67 -18.31 5.58 4.19
N PRO A 68 -19.54 5.12 4.47
CA PRO A 68 -20.12 5.25 5.79
C PRO A 68 -19.26 4.51 6.81
N SER A 69 -19.00 5.17 7.94
CA SER A 69 -18.31 4.55 9.08
C SER A 69 -19.04 3.30 9.53
N PRO A 70 -18.31 2.22 9.88
CA PRO A 70 -18.93 1.01 10.39
C PRO A 70 -19.74 1.33 11.64
N GLN A 71 -21.01 0.91 11.62
CA GLN A 71 -21.91 1.05 12.75
C GLN A 71 -21.50 0.05 13.84
N GLY A 72 -21.47 0.49 15.10
CA GLY A 72 -20.87 -0.24 16.21
C GLY A 72 -21.44 -1.65 16.43
N GLY A 73 -20.56 -2.61 16.70
CA GLY A 73 -20.88 -3.99 17.04
C GLY A 73 -19.63 -4.89 17.04
N PRO A 74 -19.68 -6.11 17.62
CA PRO A 74 -18.58 -7.06 17.53
C PRO A 74 -18.26 -7.40 16.07
N GLY A 75 -16.98 -7.33 15.68
CA GLY A 75 -16.56 -7.58 14.29
C GLY A 75 -16.76 -6.41 13.32
N ALA A 76 -17.17 -5.22 13.81
CA ALA A 76 -17.45 -4.07 12.95
C ALA A 76 -16.20 -3.54 12.24
N VAL A 77 -15.04 -3.59 12.92
CA VAL A 77 -13.76 -3.14 12.36
C VAL A 77 -13.31 -4.09 11.24
N GLU A 78 -13.37 -5.38 11.47
CA GLU A 78 -12.99 -6.43 10.51
C GLU A 78 -13.87 -6.35 9.25
N LYS A 79 -15.19 -6.19 9.43
CA LYS A 79 -16.12 -5.98 8.30
C LYS A 79 -15.83 -4.69 7.54
N ALA A 80 -15.44 -3.63 8.24
CA ALA A 80 -15.08 -2.35 7.63
C ALA A 80 -13.78 -2.47 6.82
N VAL A 81 -12.74 -3.10 7.37
CA VAL A 81 -11.50 -3.40 6.67
C VAL A 81 -11.79 -4.23 5.42
N GLY A 82 -12.58 -5.30 5.55
CA GLY A 82 -12.98 -6.12 4.40
C GLY A 82 -13.74 -5.33 3.32
N SER A 83 -14.63 -4.41 3.71
CA SER A 83 -15.35 -3.52 2.77
C SER A 83 -14.39 -2.55 2.06
N ILE A 84 -13.47 -1.94 2.78
CA ILE A 84 -12.45 -1.03 2.23
C ILE A 84 -11.58 -1.79 1.23
N VAL A 85 -11.07 -2.97 1.60
CA VAL A 85 -10.24 -3.83 0.73
C VAL A 85 -10.98 -4.22 -0.54
N ARG A 86 -12.25 -4.60 -0.44
CA ARG A 86 -13.09 -4.91 -1.60
C ARG A 86 -13.20 -3.72 -2.56
N GLN A 87 -13.49 -2.52 -2.04
CA GLN A 87 -13.57 -1.31 -2.86
C GLN A 87 -12.21 -0.96 -3.52
N MET A 88 -11.11 -1.13 -2.79
CA MET A 88 -9.76 -0.98 -3.35
C MET A 88 -9.54 -1.94 -4.52
N ASN A 89 -9.95 -3.20 -4.39
CA ASN A 89 -9.85 -4.20 -5.45
C ASN A 89 -10.77 -3.87 -6.65
N ASP A 90 -11.97 -3.36 -6.41
CA ASP A 90 -12.90 -2.96 -7.47
C ASP A 90 -12.35 -1.78 -8.29
N MET A 91 -11.75 -0.78 -7.63
CA MET A 91 -11.09 0.34 -8.31
C MET A 91 -9.90 -0.10 -9.18
N ARG A 92 -9.17 -1.13 -8.74
CA ARG A 92 -8.12 -1.77 -9.54
C ARG A 92 -8.72 -2.42 -10.79
N GLY A 93 -9.82 -3.17 -10.66
CA GLY A 93 -10.51 -3.82 -11.79
C GLY A 93 -11.09 -2.82 -12.79
N ALA A 94 -11.50 -1.64 -12.32
CA ALA A 94 -12.04 -0.55 -13.14
C ALA A 94 -10.97 0.30 -13.86
N GLY A 95 -9.67 -0.01 -13.72
CA GLY A 95 -8.60 0.74 -14.36
C GLY A 95 -8.39 2.17 -13.81
N LYS A 96 -8.98 2.50 -12.65
CA LYS A 96 -8.89 3.83 -12.01
C LYS A 96 -7.56 4.02 -11.26
N LEU A 97 -6.43 3.68 -11.88
CA LEU A 97 -5.15 4.17 -11.40
C LEU A 97 -4.96 5.60 -11.91
N VAL A 98 -4.69 6.53 -10.99
CA VAL A 98 -4.32 7.91 -11.32
C VAL A 98 -3.20 7.86 -12.34
N ALA A 99 -3.48 8.29 -13.58
CA ALA A 99 -2.49 8.45 -14.61
C ALA A 99 -1.42 9.45 -14.10
N PRO A 100 -0.12 9.15 -14.24
CA PRO A 100 0.91 10.05 -13.76
C PRO A 100 0.82 11.41 -14.46
N LYS A 101 1.19 12.48 -13.73
CA LYS A 101 1.46 13.79 -14.35
C LYS A 101 2.53 13.57 -15.44
N PRO A 102 2.28 13.91 -16.71
CA PRO A 102 3.27 13.70 -17.75
C PRO A 102 4.49 14.56 -17.48
N SER A 103 5.62 13.92 -17.14
CA SER A 103 6.92 14.58 -17.17
C SER A 103 7.39 14.57 -18.62
N PHE A 104 7.30 15.71 -19.30
CA PHE A 104 7.85 15.88 -20.65
C PHE A 104 9.39 15.76 -20.58
N ALA A 105 9.91 14.55 -20.82
CA ALA A 105 11.34 14.32 -21.01
C ALA A 105 11.65 14.37 -22.51
N ILE A 106 12.61 15.24 -22.88
CA ILE A 106 13.00 15.55 -24.28
C ILE A 106 13.83 14.40 -24.92
N PHE A 107 14.14 13.35 -24.17
CA PHE A 107 14.85 12.15 -24.66
C PHE A 107 13.98 10.90 -24.51
N PRO A 108 13.91 10.01 -25.51
CA PRO A 108 13.16 8.76 -25.41
C PRO A 108 13.86 7.84 -24.42
N ARG A 109 13.43 7.88 -23.15
CA ARG A 109 13.82 6.88 -22.17
C ARG A 109 13.07 5.59 -22.50
N ARG A 110 13.83 4.49 -22.57
CA ARG A 110 13.36 3.11 -22.63
C ARG A 110 12.08 2.98 -21.79
N HIS A 111 10.99 2.56 -22.42
CA HIS A 111 9.64 2.43 -21.85
C HIS A 111 9.71 2.13 -20.35
N SER A 112 9.54 3.14 -19.50
CA SER A 112 9.33 2.88 -18.09
C SER A 112 7.91 2.36 -17.99
N ASP A 113 7.78 1.07 -17.74
CA ASP A 113 6.49 0.42 -17.57
C ASP A 113 5.61 1.25 -16.63
N PHE A 114 4.34 1.38 -16.99
CA PHE A 114 3.31 2.09 -16.20
C PHE A 114 3.26 1.63 -14.73
N THR A 115 3.79 0.44 -14.44
CA THR A 115 3.94 -0.18 -13.12
C THR A 115 5.03 0.45 -12.23
N ALA A 116 6.06 1.09 -12.79
CA ALA A 116 7.17 1.66 -12.03
C ALA A 116 6.74 2.76 -11.04
N HIS A 117 5.57 3.37 -11.26
CA HIS A 117 5.01 4.41 -10.39
C HIS A 117 4.27 3.85 -9.17
N ALA A 118 3.84 2.60 -9.23
CA ALA A 118 3.16 1.91 -8.14
C ALA A 118 4.13 1.27 -7.14
N GLU A 119 5.43 1.24 -7.44
CA GLU A 119 6.44 0.56 -6.63
C GLU A 119 7.24 1.56 -5.78
N ILE A 120 7.62 1.13 -4.58
CA ILE A 120 8.70 1.76 -3.82
C ILE A 120 10.00 1.28 -4.45
N ALA A 121 10.80 2.22 -4.92
CA ALA A 121 12.10 1.91 -5.51
C ALA A 121 12.96 1.17 -4.48
N ASP A 122 13.47 0.00 -4.86
CA ASP A 122 14.41 -0.73 -4.02
C ASP A 122 15.70 0.10 -3.90
N GLY A 123 15.95 0.61 -2.69
CA GLY A 123 17.06 1.54 -2.42
C GLY A 123 18.44 0.91 -2.58
N HIS A 124 18.54 -0.38 -2.92
CA HIS A 124 19.78 -1.15 -3.03
C HIS A 124 20.69 -0.73 -4.20
N TRP A 125 20.24 0.15 -5.10
CA TRP A 125 21.02 0.60 -6.27
C TRP A 125 21.25 2.12 -6.33
N GLY A 126 20.92 2.85 -5.26
CA GLY A 126 20.97 4.32 -5.21
C GLY A 126 22.00 4.86 -4.22
N ASN A 127 22.48 6.09 -4.48
CA ASN A 127 23.26 6.86 -3.52
C ASN A 127 22.44 7.16 -2.23
N GLU A 128 23.10 7.58 -1.15
CA GLU A 128 22.48 7.87 0.16
C GLU A 128 21.23 8.77 0.06
N ARG A 129 21.24 9.73 -0.89
CA ARG A 129 20.09 10.60 -1.18
C ARG A 129 18.89 9.83 -1.72
N ALA A 130 19.10 8.86 -2.61
CA ALA A 130 18.05 8.01 -3.15
C ALA A 130 17.47 7.09 -2.06
N HIS A 131 18.30 6.49 -1.21
CA HIS A 131 17.84 5.68 -0.08
C HIS A 131 16.97 6.50 0.89
N ARG A 132 17.43 7.69 1.30
CA ARG A 132 16.65 8.59 2.16
C ARG A 132 15.33 8.99 1.52
N LYS A 133 15.33 9.32 0.23
CA LYS A 133 14.09 9.66 -0.50
C LYS A 133 13.11 8.48 -0.51
N THR A 134 13.59 7.26 -0.73
CA THR A 134 12.77 6.05 -0.65
C THR A 134 12.15 5.90 0.75
N LEU A 135 12.93 6.08 1.82
CA LEU A 135 12.42 6.01 3.20
C LEU A 135 11.36 7.09 3.47
N GLU A 136 11.56 8.32 2.98
CA GLU A 136 10.57 9.39 3.08
C GLU A 136 9.27 9.03 2.35
N GLU A 137 9.36 8.48 1.13
CA GLU A 137 8.18 8.00 0.37
C GLU A 137 7.43 6.89 1.13
N VAL A 138 8.14 5.92 1.71
CA VAL A 138 7.56 4.86 2.53
C VAL A 138 6.86 5.43 3.76
N ALA A 139 7.51 6.35 4.48
CA ALA A 139 6.97 6.96 5.67
C ALA A 139 5.68 7.75 5.37
N LEU A 140 5.69 8.57 4.30
CA LEU A 140 4.53 9.34 3.87
C LEU A 140 3.37 8.42 3.44
N ALA A 141 3.65 7.38 2.65
CA ALA A 141 2.62 6.44 2.21
C ALA A 141 2.00 5.69 3.40
N SER A 142 2.83 5.20 4.32
CA SER A 142 2.39 4.46 5.51
C SER A 142 1.59 5.35 6.45
N GLN A 143 2.04 6.60 6.67
CA GLN A 143 1.31 7.56 7.50
C GLN A 143 -0.05 7.91 6.89
N ALA A 144 -0.11 8.14 5.57
CA ALA A 144 -1.37 8.43 4.88
C ALA A 144 -2.36 7.27 4.92
N ILE A 145 -1.87 6.02 4.81
CA ILE A 145 -2.70 4.83 4.95
C ILE A 145 -3.22 4.72 6.39
N GLY A 146 -2.33 4.83 7.38
CA GLY A 146 -2.69 4.72 8.79
C GLY A 146 -3.71 5.77 9.23
N SER A 147 -3.50 7.04 8.87
CA SER A 147 -4.43 8.12 9.21
C SER A 147 -5.79 7.94 8.54
N SER A 148 -5.82 7.53 7.27
CA SER A 148 -7.07 7.33 6.55
C SER A 148 -7.86 6.14 7.08
N LEU A 149 -7.18 5.03 7.40
CA LEU A 149 -7.83 3.85 7.99
C LEU A 149 -8.37 4.16 9.38
N ALA A 150 -7.60 4.80 10.25
CA ALA A 150 -8.08 5.17 11.58
C ALA A 150 -9.29 6.13 11.51
N GLY A 151 -9.28 7.10 10.57
CA GLY A 151 -10.44 7.95 10.30
C GLY A 151 -11.68 7.18 9.82
N LEU A 152 -11.52 6.20 8.92
CA LEU A 152 -12.61 5.36 8.43
C LEU A 152 -13.16 4.42 9.50
N LEU A 153 -12.29 3.90 10.37
CA LEU A 153 -12.63 2.94 11.41
C LEU A 153 -13.07 3.60 12.73
N GLY A 154 -12.96 4.93 12.85
CA GLY A 154 -13.31 5.66 14.07
C GLY A 154 -12.37 5.38 15.25
N VAL A 155 -11.12 4.96 14.98
CA VAL A 155 -10.12 4.66 16.01
C VAL A 155 -9.32 5.93 16.30
N PRO A 156 -9.12 6.33 17.59
CA PRO A 156 -8.33 7.51 17.92
C PRO A 156 -6.86 7.37 17.48
N HIS A 157 -6.26 8.48 17.01
CA HIS A 157 -4.87 8.58 16.53
C HIS A 157 -3.84 8.70 17.66
#